data_AF-A0A0G1D9G0-F1
#
_entry.id   AF-A0A0G1D9G0-F1
#
_cell.length_a   1.000
_cell.length_b   1.000
_cell.length_c   1.000
_cell.angle_alpha   90.00
_cell.angle_beta   90.00
_cell.angle_gamma   90.00
#
_symmetry.space_group_name_H-M   'P 1'
#
loop_
_entity.id
_entity.type
_entity.pdbx_description
1 polymer ?
#
loop_
_entity_poly.entity_id
_entity_poly.type
_entity_poly.pdbx_seq_one_letter_code
_entity_poly.pdbx_strand_id
1 'polypeptide(L)'
;MNNKKNKLTVIIILSLLIISAGFIFWYLMNQKNQSQTSEIANFKQCTIAGYPIMESYPRQCQTPDGRNFIEDIGNELEKQNLIKLDAPRPNALVRSPLTVKGEARGNWFFEASFPVKLLDANGNQLAIKPAQAQGDWMTSNFVPFEVTLEFALPATQSGFLVLEKDNPSGLPENADELKIPVDFK
;
A
#
# COMPACT_ATOMS: atom_id res chain seq x y z
N MET A 1 -35.81 -59.10 -30.78
CA MET A 1 -36.07 -57.70 -30.34
C MET A 1 -35.42 -57.30 -29.00
N ASN A 2 -34.93 -58.22 -28.15
CA ASN A 2 -34.30 -57.87 -26.85
C ASN A 2 -32.91 -57.22 -26.94
N ASN A 3 -32.07 -57.59 -27.90
CA ASN A 3 -30.68 -57.13 -27.96
C ASN A 3 -30.55 -55.63 -28.31
N LYS A 4 -31.53 -55.07 -29.05
CA LYS A 4 -31.57 -53.64 -29.42
C LYS A 4 -32.01 -52.75 -28.26
N LYS A 5 -32.92 -53.24 -27.40
CA LYS A 5 -33.36 -52.54 -26.19
C LYS A 5 -32.24 -52.48 -25.15
N ASN A 6 -31.52 -53.57 -24.92
CA ASN A 6 -30.39 -53.61 -23.97
C ASN A 6 -29.23 -52.69 -24.39
N LYS A 7 -28.90 -52.62 -25.69
CA LYS A 7 -27.91 -51.67 -26.20
C LYS A 7 -28.33 -50.22 -25.97
N LEU A 8 -29.61 -49.90 -26.15
CA LEU A 8 -30.13 -48.56 -25.88
C LEU A 8 -30.09 -48.20 -24.39
N THR A 9 -30.39 -49.14 -23.49
CA THR A 9 -30.31 -48.92 -22.04
C THR A 9 -28.86 -48.68 -21.59
N VAL A 10 -27.90 -49.44 -22.13
CA VAL A 10 -26.47 -49.27 -21.83
C VAL A 10 -25.96 -47.90 -22.29
N ILE A 11 -26.39 -47.43 -23.47
CA ILE A 11 -26.02 -46.10 -23.98
C ILE A 11 -26.55 -44.99 -23.06
N ILE A 12 -27.80 -45.10 -22.57
CA ILE A 12 -28.41 -44.12 -21.66
C ILE A 12 -27.67 -44.06 -20.31
N ILE A 13 -27.26 -45.21 -19.78
CA ILE A 13 -26.52 -45.26 -18.50
C ILE A 13 -25.13 -44.63 -18.67
N LEU A 14 -24.43 -44.93 -19.78
CA LEU A 14 -23.12 -44.34 -20.07
C LEU A 14 -23.19 -42.82 -20.26
N SER A 15 -24.22 -42.31 -20.95
CA SER A 15 -24.38 -40.86 -21.11
C SER A 15 -24.70 -40.15 -19.79
N LEU A 16 -25.51 -40.75 -18.91
CA LEU A 16 -25.75 -40.21 -17.56
C LEU A 16 -24.49 -40.19 -16.68
N LEU A 17 -23.65 -41.22 -16.77
CA LEU A 17 -22.36 -41.26 -16.05
C LEU A 17 -21.40 -40.18 -16.54
N ILE A 18 -21.35 -39.91 -17.84
CA ILE A 18 -20.50 -38.85 -18.39
C ILE A 18 -21.01 -37.46 -17.96
N ILE A 19 -22.32 -37.22 -18.00
CA ILE A 19 -22.92 -35.95 -17.58
C ILE A 19 -22.68 -35.71 -16.08
N SER A 20 -22.88 -36.72 -15.24
CA SER A 20 -22.63 -36.61 -13.80
C SER A 20 -21.14 -36.38 -13.50
N ALA A 21 -20.23 -37.08 -14.18
CA ALA A 21 -18.79 -36.84 -14.05
C ALA A 21 -18.40 -35.42 -14.50
N GLY A 22 -18.98 -34.91 -15.58
CA GLY A 22 -18.77 -33.53 -16.05
C GLY A 22 -19.28 -32.48 -15.06
N PHE A 23 -20.46 -32.70 -14.47
CA PHE A 23 -21.02 -31.80 -13.46
C PHE A 23 -20.19 -31.81 -12.16
N ILE A 24 -19.75 -32.98 -11.71
CA ILE A 24 -18.86 -33.12 -10.54
C ILE A 24 -17.52 -32.41 -10.81
N PHE A 25 -16.92 -32.61 -11.99
CA PHE A 25 -15.67 -31.94 -12.36
C PHE A 25 -15.82 -30.41 -12.40
N TRP A 26 -16.91 -29.90 -12.99
CA TRP A 26 -17.22 -28.46 -13.00
C TRP A 26 -17.41 -27.91 -11.59
N TYR A 27 -18.16 -28.61 -10.73
CA TYR A 27 -18.39 -28.21 -9.35
C TYR A 27 -17.09 -28.18 -8.52
N LEU A 28 -16.23 -29.19 -8.67
CA LEU A 28 -14.92 -29.24 -8.00
C LEU A 28 -13.97 -28.14 -8.50
N MET A 29 -13.97 -27.84 -9.80
CA MET A 29 -13.21 -26.72 -10.37
C MET A 29 -13.71 -25.37 -9.84
N ASN A 30 -15.02 -25.19 -9.69
CA ASN A 30 -15.61 -23.94 -9.20
C ASN A 30 -15.27 -23.69 -7.71
N GLN A 31 -15.24 -24.73 -6.87
CA GLN A 31 -14.87 -24.58 -5.45
C GLN A 31 -13.44 -24.07 -5.25
N LYS A 32 -12.48 -24.52 -6.07
CA LYS A 32 -11.07 -24.11 -5.94
C LYS A 32 -10.87 -22.61 -6.18
N ASN A 33 -11.64 -22.01 -7.09
CA ASN A 33 -11.54 -20.59 -7.42
C ASN A 33 -12.12 -19.67 -6.32
N GLN A 34 -13.15 -20.11 -5.59
CA GLN A 34 -13.71 -19.35 -4.47
C GLN A 34 -12.76 -19.29 -3.27
N SER A 35 -12.09 -20.40 -2.94
CA SER A 35 -11.21 -20.47 -1.76
C SER A 35 -10.00 -19.55 -1.85
N GLN A 36 -9.44 -19.35 -3.05
CA GLN A 36 -8.27 -18.49 -3.23
C GLN A 36 -8.63 -17.00 -3.15
N THR A 37 -9.86 -16.65 -3.52
CA THR A 37 -10.32 -15.26 -3.51
C THR A 37 -10.67 -14.81 -2.08
N SER A 38 -11.24 -15.69 -1.24
CA SER A 38 -11.64 -15.35 0.13
C SER A 38 -10.51 -14.89 1.07
N GLU A 39 -9.25 -15.23 0.78
CA GLU A 39 -8.11 -14.90 1.65
C GLU A 39 -7.58 -13.47 1.48
N ILE A 40 -7.98 -12.76 0.41
CA ILE A 40 -7.45 -11.43 0.10
C ILE A 40 -8.20 -10.38 0.89
N ALA A 41 -7.48 -9.69 1.77
CA ALA A 41 -8.00 -8.68 2.70
C ALA A 41 -7.38 -7.30 2.49
N ASN A 42 -6.30 -7.16 1.71
CA ASN A 42 -5.63 -5.88 1.49
C ASN A 42 -4.96 -5.79 0.11
N PHE A 43 -4.50 -4.57 -0.22
CA PHE A 43 -3.83 -4.28 -1.49
C PHE A 43 -2.58 -5.15 -1.71
N LYS A 44 -1.76 -5.35 -0.68
CA LYS A 44 -0.54 -6.19 -0.76
C LYS A 44 -0.89 -7.63 -1.14
N GLN A 45 -1.91 -8.23 -0.54
CA GLN A 45 -2.38 -9.58 -0.91
C GLN A 45 -2.99 -9.62 -2.30
N CYS A 46 -3.76 -8.61 -2.69
CA CYS A 46 -4.36 -8.52 -4.03
C CYS A 46 -3.28 -8.47 -5.13
N THR A 47 -2.22 -7.68 -4.91
CA THR A 47 -1.09 -7.58 -5.85
C THR A 47 -0.21 -8.84 -5.87
N ILE A 48 0.06 -9.46 -4.71
CA ILE A 48 0.77 -10.75 -4.62
C ILE A 48 0.00 -11.86 -5.36
N ALA A 49 -1.34 -11.82 -5.32
CA ALA A 49 -2.20 -12.75 -6.06
C ALA A 49 -2.18 -12.53 -7.58
N GLY A 50 -1.53 -11.45 -8.06
CA GLY A 50 -1.35 -11.16 -9.49
C GLY A 50 -2.58 -10.55 -10.16
N TYR A 51 -3.49 -9.95 -9.40
CA TYR A 51 -4.68 -9.31 -9.95
C TYR A 51 -4.38 -7.93 -10.58
N PRO A 52 -5.25 -7.45 -11.50
CA PRO A 52 -5.03 -6.19 -12.20
C PRO A 52 -4.91 -5.00 -11.25
N ILE A 53 -3.89 -4.17 -11.49
CA ILE A 53 -3.70 -2.87 -10.84
C ILE A 53 -4.19 -1.78 -11.80
N MET A 54 -5.00 -0.86 -11.30
CA MET A 54 -5.49 0.28 -12.08
C MET A 54 -4.42 1.37 -12.18
N GLU A 55 -4.40 2.07 -13.32
CA GLU A 55 -3.58 3.27 -13.56
C GLU A 55 -4.17 4.48 -12.81
N SER A 56 -4.10 4.45 -11.48
CA SER A 56 -4.63 5.49 -10.59
C SER A 56 -3.66 5.79 -9.44
N TYR A 57 -3.83 6.98 -8.83
CA TYR A 57 -3.14 7.36 -7.60
C TYR A 57 -4.16 7.69 -6.50
N PRO A 58 -4.21 6.95 -5.38
CA PRO A 58 -3.38 5.79 -5.03
C PRO A 58 -3.66 4.59 -5.94
N ARG A 59 -2.72 3.63 -6.00
CA ARG A 59 -2.92 2.41 -6.79
C ARG A 59 -4.11 1.62 -6.23
N GLN A 60 -4.85 0.98 -7.13
CA GLN A 60 -6.02 0.18 -6.79
C GLN A 60 -5.89 -1.21 -7.41
N CYS A 61 -6.26 -2.25 -6.68
CA CYS A 61 -6.21 -3.63 -7.12
C CYS A 61 -7.60 -4.27 -7.03
N GLN A 62 -8.08 -4.85 -8.14
CA GLN A 62 -9.43 -5.40 -8.24
C GLN A 62 -9.41 -6.93 -8.38
N THR A 63 -10.18 -7.61 -7.54
CA THR A 63 -10.33 -9.08 -7.57
C THR A 63 -11.44 -9.51 -8.54
N PRO A 64 -11.45 -10.77 -9.02
CA PRO A 64 -12.48 -11.28 -9.94
C PRO A 64 -13.91 -11.28 -9.37
N ASP A 65 -14.06 -11.32 -8.05
CA ASP A 65 -15.35 -11.20 -7.35
C ASP A 65 -15.80 -9.74 -7.14
N GLY A 66 -15.06 -8.76 -7.68
CA GLY A 66 -15.43 -7.35 -7.73
C GLY A 66 -14.98 -6.50 -6.55
N ARG A 67 -14.24 -7.06 -5.58
CA ARG A 67 -13.67 -6.27 -4.48
C ARG A 67 -12.52 -5.39 -4.99
N ASN A 68 -12.40 -4.21 -4.41
CA ASN A 68 -11.37 -3.24 -4.74
C ASN A 68 -10.57 -2.89 -3.49
N PHE A 69 -9.25 -3.00 -3.59
CA PHE A 69 -8.32 -2.67 -2.52
C PHE A 69 -7.48 -1.48 -2.94
N ILE A 70 -7.48 -0.43 -2.12
CA ILE A 70 -6.71 0.80 -2.35
C ILE A 70 -5.40 0.68 -1.57
N GLU A 71 -4.30 1.08 -2.18
CA GLU A 71 -3.01 1.19 -1.52
C GLU A 71 -3.06 2.22 -0.38
N ASP A 72 -2.55 1.84 0.79
CA ASP A 72 -2.35 2.78 1.90
C ASP A 72 -1.15 3.68 1.59
N ILE A 73 -1.41 4.98 1.49
CA ILE A 73 -0.40 6.02 1.27
C ILE A 73 -0.28 6.96 2.47
N GLY A 74 -0.86 6.59 3.61
CA GLY A 74 -1.01 7.48 4.77
C GLY A 74 -1.89 8.68 4.44
N ASN A 75 -1.49 9.86 4.90
CA ASN A 75 -2.24 11.11 4.71
C ASN A 75 -1.68 12.00 3.58
N GLU A 76 -0.93 11.44 2.63
CA GLU A 76 -0.24 12.22 1.60
C GLU A 76 -1.19 13.12 0.79
N LEU A 77 -2.34 12.62 0.35
CA LEU A 77 -3.30 13.42 -0.43
C LEU A 77 -3.94 14.53 0.40
N GLU A 78 -4.08 14.36 1.71
CA GLU A 78 -4.58 15.41 2.61
C GLU A 78 -3.58 16.57 2.71
N LYS A 79 -2.29 16.29 2.54
CA LYS A 79 -1.19 17.25 2.71
C LYS A 79 -0.61 17.78 1.41
N GLN A 80 -1.07 17.32 0.24
CA GLN A 80 -0.51 17.66 -1.08
C GLN A 80 -0.36 19.16 -1.39
N ASN A 81 -1.18 20.02 -0.74
CA ASN A 81 -1.14 21.47 -0.92
C ASN A 81 -0.14 22.19 -0.01
N LEU A 82 0.32 21.50 1.05
CA LEU A 82 1.20 22.01 2.09
C LEU A 82 2.61 21.40 1.99
N ILE A 83 2.70 20.11 1.74
CA ILE A 83 3.96 19.37 1.66
C ILE A 83 3.81 18.18 0.71
N LYS A 84 4.85 17.94 -0.08
CA LYS A 84 4.95 16.82 -1.02
C LYS A 84 6.26 16.10 -0.80
N LEU A 85 6.21 14.78 -0.93
CA LEU A 85 7.34 13.91 -0.71
C LEU A 85 7.75 13.25 -2.03
N ASP A 86 8.96 13.54 -2.50
CA ASP A 86 9.48 12.95 -3.74
C ASP A 86 10.09 11.57 -3.48
N ALA A 87 10.84 11.45 -2.37
CA ALA A 87 11.45 10.20 -1.95
C ALA A 87 11.59 10.14 -0.41
N PRO A 88 11.36 8.97 0.21
CA PRO A 88 10.77 7.77 -0.37
C PRO A 88 9.27 7.95 -0.69
N ARG A 89 8.75 7.22 -1.68
CA ARG A 89 7.30 7.12 -1.91
C ARG A 89 6.64 6.20 -0.88
N PRO A 90 5.32 6.28 -0.64
CA PRO A 90 4.64 5.36 0.26
C PRO A 90 4.93 3.89 -0.06
N ASN A 91 5.07 3.08 0.99
CA ASN A 91 5.43 1.66 0.95
C ASN A 91 6.77 1.35 0.28
N ALA A 92 7.62 2.36 0.05
CA ALA A 92 8.95 2.13 -0.49
C ALA A 92 9.80 1.32 0.52
N LEU A 93 10.64 0.46 -0.05
CA LEU A 93 11.57 -0.35 0.70
C LEU A 93 12.84 0.46 1.03
N VAL A 94 12.98 0.89 2.28
CA VAL A 94 14.03 1.79 2.76
C VAL A 94 15.13 1.04 3.51
N ARG A 95 16.35 1.61 3.46
CA ARG A 95 17.53 1.14 4.19
C ARG A 95 18.32 2.33 4.73
N SER A 96 19.21 2.09 5.68
CA SER A 96 20.13 3.10 6.18
C SER A 96 21.37 3.22 5.28
N PRO A 97 21.84 4.44 4.93
CA PRO A 97 21.18 5.73 5.19
C PRO A 97 19.96 5.95 4.27
N LEU A 98 18.91 6.57 4.82
CA LEU A 98 17.70 6.94 4.08
C LEU A 98 17.71 8.44 3.78
N THR A 99 17.82 8.77 2.49
CA THR A 99 17.63 10.13 2.00
C THR A 99 16.15 10.41 1.78
N VAL A 100 15.67 11.51 2.39
CA VAL A 100 14.30 12.00 2.29
C VAL A 100 14.33 13.34 1.56
N LYS A 101 13.51 13.47 0.53
CA LYS A 101 13.43 14.63 -0.37
C LYS A 101 11.99 14.97 -0.69
N GLY A 102 11.73 16.26 -0.86
CA GLY A 102 10.44 16.75 -1.30
C GLY A 102 10.40 18.27 -1.29
N GLU A 103 9.20 18.82 -1.25
CA GLU A 103 8.98 20.25 -1.18
C GLU A 103 7.85 20.58 -0.20
N ALA A 104 8.00 21.67 0.56
CA ALA A 104 7.00 22.13 1.51
C ALA A 104 6.74 23.63 1.35
N ARG A 105 5.54 24.08 1.71
CA ARG A 105 5.22 25.51 1.78
C ARG A 105 6.04 26.17 2.89
N GLY A 106 6.36 27.45 2.75
CA GLY A 106 7.18 28.17 3.73
C GLY A 106 6.70 28.12 5.17
N ASN A 107 5.38 28.05 5.39
CA ASN A 107 4.76 27.92 6.72
C ASN A 107 4.94 26.54 7.38
N TRP A 108 5.51 25.57 6.67
CA TRP A 108 5.90 24.28 7.22
C TRP A 108 7.24 24.36 7.97
N PHE A 109 8.08 25.33 7.59
CA PHE A 109 9.41 25.55 8.14
C PHE A 109 9.38 26.55 9.30
N PHE A 110 10.33 26.39 10.21
CA PHE A 110 10.78 27.40 11.15
C PHE A 110 12.31 27.38 11.17
N GLU A 111 12.94 28.55 11.14
CA GLU A 111 14.40 28.67 11.02
C GLU A 111 14.99 27.81 9.86
N ALA A 112 14.30 27.81 8.71
CA ALA A 112 14.66 27.04 7.52
C ALA A 112 14.66 25.50 7.67
N SER A 113 14.04 24.97 8.74
CA SER A 113 13.99 23.52 8.96
C SER A 113 12.68 23.04 9.58
N PHE A 114 12.48 21.72 9.59
CA PHE A 114 11.40 21.06 10.32
C PHE A 114 11.77 19.60 10.66
N PRO A 115 11.19 18.99 11.70
CA PRO A 115 11.57 17.65 12.13
C PRO A 115 11.07 16.56 11.18
N VAL A 116 11.95 15.60 10.85
CA VAL A 116 11.61 14.35 10.16
C VAL A 116 11.96 13.18 11.05
N LYS A 117 10.97 12.32 11.31
CA LYS A 117 11.06 11.14 12.17
C LYS A 117 10.84 9.87 11.34
N LEU A 118 11.59 8.84 11.68
CA LEU A 118 11.36 7.49 11.20
C LEU A 118 10.94 6.63 12.39
N LEU A 119 9.75 6.04 12.30
CA LEU A 119 9.15 5.20 13.32
C LEU A 119 9.04 3.76 12.83
N ASP A 120 9.16 2.80 13.75
CA ASP A 120 8.81 1.40 13.48
C ASP A 120 7.29 1.17 13.57
N ALA A 121 6.80 -0.05 13.27
CA ALA A 121 5.37 -0.36 13.31
C ALA A 121 4.76 -0.31 14.73
N ASN A 122 5.59 -0.36 15.78
CA ASN A 122 5.16 -0.23 17.18
C ASN A 122 5.16 1.24 17.65
N GLY A 123 5.58 2.19 16.79
CA GLY A 123 5.71 3.60 17.12
C GLY A 123 7.03 3.97 17.79
N ASN A 124 8.02 3.06 17.84
CA ASN A 124 9.35 3.39 18.36
C ASN A 124 10.10 4.27 17.37
N GLN A 125 10.71 5.35 17.87
CA GLN A 125 11.51 6.24 17.04
C GLN A 125 12.88 5.61 16.72
N LEU A 126 13.14 5.38 15.44
CA LEU A 126 14.39 4.83 14.92
C LEU A 126 15.40 5.94 14.60
N ALA A 127 14.91 7.07 14.09
CA ALA A 127 15.73 8.25 13.79
C ALA A 127 14.88 9.53 13.84
N ILE A 128 15.53 10.64 14.15
CA ILE A 128 14.98 11.99 14.02
C ILE A 128 16.09 12.93 13.57
N LYS A 129 15.85 13.70 12.51
CA LYS A 129 16.75 14.79 12.08
C LYS A 129 15.92 15.93 11.45
N PRO A 130 16.39 17.19 11.56
CA PRO A 130 15.75 18.30 10.88
C PRO A 130 16.03 18.22 9.36
N ALA A 131 14.98 18.33 8.55
CA ALA A 131 15.12 18.57 7.12
C ALA A 131 15.39 20.05 6.86
N GLN A 132 16.37 20.31 6.01
CA GLN A 132 16.82 21.67 5.70
C GLN A 132 16.17 22.13 4.40
N ALA A 133 15.63 23.35 4.39
CA ALA A 133 15.23 24.04 3.18
C ALA A 133 16.45 24.23 2.26
N GLN A 134 16.26 24.03 0.96
CA GLN A 134 17.31 24.18 -0.06
C GLN A 134 17.25 25.55 -0.76
N GLY A 135 16.51 26.51 -0.19
CA GLY A 135 16.30 27.83 -0.75
C GLY A 135 15.63 28.77 0.25
N ASP A 136 15.18 29.94 -0.25
CA ASP A 136 14.44 30.89 0.58
C ASP A 136 13.08 30.28 1.00
N TRP A 137 12.91 30.13 2.31
CA TRP A 137 11.75 29.49 2.92
C TRP A 137 10.67 30.49 3.35
N MET A 138 10.98 31.79 3.40
CA MET A 138 10.01 32.83 3.79
C MET A 138 9.07 33.19 2.64
N THR A 139 8.49 32.18 1.99
CA THR A 139 7.65 32.33 0.81
C THR A 139 6.37 31.50 0.93
N SER A 140 5.35 31.87 0.18
CA SER A 140 4.15 31.05 0.03
C SER A 140 4.33 29.92 -0.98
N ASN A 141 5.46 29.84 -1.69
CA ASN A 141 5.73 28.81 -2.69
C ASN A 141 6.21 27.51 -2.05
N PHE A 142 6.26 26.45 -2.85
CA PHE A 142 6.92 25.22 -2.47
C PHE A 142 8.44 25.42 -2.49
N VAL A 143 9.09 24.97 -1.42
CA VAL A 143 10.53 25.09 -1.20
C VAL A 143 11.08 23.67 -1.00
N PRO A 144 12.07 23.25 -1.80
CA PRO A 144 12.64 21.92 -1.67
C PRO A 144 13.32 21.73 -0.31
N PHE A 145 13.25 20.52 0.22
CA PHE A 145 13.94 20.11 1.44
C PHE A 145 14.69 18.80 1.25
N GLU A 146 15.71 18.58 2.07
CA GLU A 146 16.46 17.33 2.12
C GLU A 146 16.90 16.98 3.55
N VAL A 147 16.89 15.69 3.88
CA VAL A 147 17.51 15.12 5.08
C VAL A 147 18.00 13.71 4.81
N THR A 148 19.06 13.30 5.50
CA THR A 148 19.52 11.91 5.50
C THR A 148 19.46 11.31 6.90
N LEU A 149 18.60 10.31 7.07
CA LEU A 149 18.38 9.58 8.30
C LEU A 149 19.29 8.35 8.36
N GLU A 150 19.97 8.18 9.48
CA GLU A 150 20.73 6.97 9.79
C GLU A 150 20.00 6.23 10.90
N PHE A 151 19.76 4.93 10.71
CA PHE A 151 19.02 4.09 11.65
C PHE A 151 19.54 2.66 11.65
N ALA A 152 19.30 1.93 12.74
CA ALA A 152 19.49 0.49 12.79
C ALA A 152 18.24 -0.23 12.27
N LEU A 153 18.43 -1.37 11.59
CA LEU A 153 17.32 -2.17 11.09
C LEU A 153 16.43 -2.62 12.27
N PRO A 154 15.13 -2.26 12.29
CA PRO A 154 14.23 -2.64 13.36
C PRO A 154 13.79 -4.12 13.24
N ALA A 155 13.15 -4.63 14.30
CA ALA A 155 12.53 -5.96 14.27
C ALA A 155 11.22 -6.00 13.46
N THR A 156 10.56 -4.84 13.28
CA THR A 156 9.33 -4.74 12.48
C THR A 156 9.69 -4.65 11.00
N GLN A 157 8.82 -5.19 10.14
CA GLN A 157 9.01 -5.14 8.68
C GLN A 157 8.58 -3.82 8.05
N SER A 158 7.68 -3.09 8.72
CA SER A 158 7.15 -1.81 8.27
C SER A 158 7.25 -0.76 9.37
N GLY A 159 7.01 0.49 8.98
CA GLY A 159 7.04 1.65 9.85
C GLY A 159 6.43 2.87 9.16
N PHE A 160 6.70 4.04 9.73
CA PHE A 160 6.20 5.32 9.22
C PHE A 160 7.32 6.34 9.13
N LEU A 161 7.36 7.05 8.01
CA LEU A 161 8.10 8.29 7.90
C LEU A 161 7.14 9.45 8.20
N VAL A 162 7.50 10.28 9.17
CA VAL A 162 6.69 11.40 9.65
C VAL A 162 7.48 12.68 9.44
N LEU A 163 6.91 13.60 8.66
CA LEU A 163 7.43 14.95 8.44
C LEU A 163 6.50 15.87 9.23
N GLU A 164 6.97 16.37 10.36
CA GLU A 164 6.18 17.23 11.23
C GLU A 164 6.37 18.69 10.81
N LYS A 165 5.29 19.45 10.79
CA LYS A 165 5.35 20.91 10.70
C LYS A 165 6.00 21.43 11.97
N ASP A 166 6.97 22.32 11.84
CA ASP A 166 7.58 22.87 13.04
C ASP A 166 6.57 23.71 13.85
N ASN A 167 6.56 23.49 15.16
CA ASN A 167 5.57 24.09 16.06
C ASN A 167 6.26 24.64 17.33
N PRO A 168 6.99 25.77 17.24
CA PRO A 168 7.70 26.35 18.38
C PRO A 168 6.79 26.72 19.56
N SER A 169 5.50 26.98 19.31
CA SER A 169 4.54 27.33 20.35
C SER A 169 4.05 26.10 21.15
N GLY A 170 4.24 24.88 20.63
CA GLY A 170 3.76 23.64 21.24
C GLY A 170 2.24 23.51 21.30
N LEU A 171 1.51 24.34 20.54
CA LEU A 171 0.06 24.43 20.59
C LEU A 171 -0.57 23.41 19.61
N PRO A 172 -1.53 22.58 20.03
CA PRO A 172 -2.11 21.55 19.16
C PRO A 172 -2.70 22.07 17.85
N GLU A 173 -3.28 23.28 17.86
CA GLU A 173 -3.86 23.92 16.68
C GLU A 173 -2.83 24.27 15.59
N ASN A 174 -1.55 24.34 15.95
CA ASN A 174 -0.46 24.64 15.02
C ASN A 174 0.27 23.38 14.54
N ALA A 175 0.01 22.23 15.19
CA ALA A 175 0.60 20.95 14.86
C ALA A 175 0.00 20.41 13.54
N ASP A 176 0.88 19.95 12.67
CA ASP A 176 0.48 19.22 11.47
C ASP A 176 1.58 18.22 11.10
N GLU A 177 1.24 17.15 10.41
CA GLU A 177 2.20 16.14 9.97
C GLU A 177 1.80 15.51 8.63
N LEU A 178 2.82 15.22 7.80
CA LEU A 178 2.73 14.25 6.73
C LEU A 178 3.28 12.92 7.24
N LYS A 179 2.45 11.88 7.22
CA LYS A 179 2.77 10.53 7.69
C LYS A 179 2.54 9.55 6.55
N ILE A 180 3.62 8.89 6.12
CA ILE A 180 3.57 7.90 5.04
C ILE A 180 4.12 6.54 5.51
N PRO A 181 3.53 5.42 5.06
CA PRO A 181 4.03 4.09 5.38
C PRO A 181 5.32 3.79 4.61
N VAL A 182 6.23 3.04 5.22
CA VAL A 182 7.48 2.53 4.60
C VAL A 182 7.74 1.08 5.02
N ASP A 183 8.45 0.33 4.17
CA ASP A 183 8.91 -1.04 4.48
C ASP A 183 10.45 -1.03 4.70
N PHE A 184 10.96 -1.86 5.60
CA PHE A 184 12.40 -1.92 5.92
C PHE A 184 13.13 -3.07 5.20
N LYS A 185 14.39 -2.83 4.79
CA LYS A 185 15.30 -3.84 4.19
C LYS A 185 16.68 -3.85 4.84
#